data_AF-A0A3N1GGM4-F1
#
_entry.id   AF-A0A3N1GGM4-F1
#
_cell.length_a   1.000
_cell.length_b   1.000
_cell.length_c   1.000
_cell.angle_alpha   90.00
_cell.angle_beta   90.00
_cell.angle_gamma   90.00
#
_symmetry.space_group_name_H-M   'P 1'
#
loop_
_entity.id
_entity.type
_entity.pdbx_description
1 polymer ?
#
loop_
_entity_poly.entity_id
_entity_poly.type
_entity_poly.pdbx_seq_one_letter_code
_entity_poly.pdbx_strand_id
1 'polypeptide(L)'
;MAAKWIETLLGSLEQKKQYKRHMARIEALPEPYRSAAKALQRYFVYQGGILDGDTLITMFGDFVDLWERAVADGTPVRAIVGDDPVEFAETFLQAYSGKQWIDKERERLRKAIDAAAENGEEKSA
;
A
#
# COMPACT_ATOMS: atom_id res chain seq x y z
N MET A 1 -10.88 26.79 -7.29
CA MET A 1 -9.62 26.24 -7.84
C MET A 1 -8.40 26.39 -6.92
N ALA A 2 -8.52 26.89 -5.68
CA ALA A 2 -7.39 27.00 -4.74
C ALA A 2 -7.11 25.72 -3.90
N ALA A 3 -7.78 24.59 -4.15
CA ALA A 3 -7.73 23.40 -3.27
C ALA A 3 -6.74 22.31 -3.71
N LYS A 4 -6.59 22.08 -5.01
CA LYS A 4 -5.87 20.90 -5.54
C LYS A 4 -4.36 20.92 -5.25
N TRP A 5 -3.74 22.10 -5.17
CA TRP A 5 -2.32 22.23 -4.84
C TRP A 5 -2.04 22.01 -3.35
N ILE A 6 -2.98 22.41 -2.47
CA ILE A 6 -2.90 22.15 -1.03
C ILE A 6 -3.06 20.66 -0.78
N GLU A 7 -4.04 20.00 -1.38
CA GLU A 7 -4.20 18.53 -1.26
C GLU A 7 -2.97 17.78 -1.78
N THR A 8 -2.40 18.20 -2.91
CA THR A 8 -1.21 17.56 -3.48
C THR A 8 0.02 17.71 -2.57
N LEU A 9 0.24 18.90 -1.99
CA LEU A 9 1.38 19.14 -1.09
C LEU A 9 1.15 18.56 0.30
N LEU A 10 -0.01 18.85 0.91
CA LEU A 10 -0.35 18.44 2.26
C LEU A 10 -0.54 16.92 2.35
N GLY A 11 -1.11 16.28 1.31
CA GLY A 11 -1.15 14.83 1.18
C GLY A 11 0.25 14.22 1.22
N SER A 12 1.20 14.76 0.43
CA SER A 12 2.59 14.29 0.45
C SER A 12 3.30 14.50 1.80
N LEU A 13 2.96 15.56 2.54
CA LEU A 13 3.52 15.84 3.86
C LEU A 13 2.96 14.92 4.94
N GLU A 14 1.65 14.70 4.92
CA GLU A 14 0.98 13.79 5.84
C GLU A 14 1.38 12.34 5.58
N GLN A 15 1.47 11.92 4.31
CA GLN A 15 2.04 10.62 3.92
C GLN A 15 3.47 10.46 4.46
N LYS A 16 4.34 11.46 4.30
CA LYS A 16 5.70 11.43 4.87
C LYS A 16 5.69 11.29 6.40
N LYS A 17 4.77 11.96 7.08
CA LYS A 17 4.64 11.88 8.54
C LYS A 17 4.16 10.49 8.98
N GLN A 18 3.19 9.92 8.27
CA GLN A 18 2.68 8.57 8.52
C GLN A 18 3.77 7.52 8.27
N TYR A 19 4.49 7.61 7.14
CA TYR A 19 5.64 6.76 6.87
C TYR A 19 6.67 6.81 8.00
N LYS A 20 7.06 8.02 8.45
CA LYS A 20 7.99 8.17 9.59
C LYS A 20 7.46 7.50 10.86
N ARG A 21 6.17 7.60 11.15
CA ARG A 21 5.55 6.93 12.31
C ARG A 21 5.61 5.41 12.17
N HIS A 22 5.32 4.86 11.00
CA HIS A 22 5.46 3.42 10.73
C HIS A 22 6.91 2.96 10.94
N MET A 23 7.89 3.71 10.44
CA MET A 23 9.29 3.34 10.60
C MET A 23 9.74 3.39 12.06
N ALA A 24 9.30 4.40 12.83
CA ALA A 24 9.58 4.46 14.26
C ALA A 24 9.03 3.24 15.03
N ARG A 25 7.86 2.72 14.61
CA ARG A 25 7.28 1.51 15.19
C ARG A 25 8.12 0.27 14.87
N ILE A 26 8.58 0.12 13.62
CA ILE A 26 9.52 -0.96 13.25
C ILE A 26 10.82 -0.89 14.06
N GLU A 27 11.37 0.32 14.24
CA GLU A 27 12.58 0.53 15.05
C GLU A 27 12.39 0.18 16.53
N ALA A 28 11.16 0.22 17.04
CA ALA A 28 10.86 -0.10 18.43
C ALA A 28 10.71 -1.61 18.70
N LEU A 29 10.55 -2.44 17.66
CA LEU A 29 10.36 -3.89 17.81
C LEU A 29 11.58 -4.55 18.50
N PRO A 30 11.41 -5.59 19.32
CA PRO A 30 12.54 -6.38 19.81
C PRO A 30 13.21 -7.19 18.69
N GLU A 31 14.44 -7.62 18.92
CA GLU A 31 15.04 -8.66 18.07
C GLU A 31 14.37 -10.02 18.32
N PRO A 32 14.30 -10.92 17.32
CA PRO A 32 14.81 -10.79 15.94
C PRO A 32 13.86 -10.06 14.95
N TYR A 33 12.69 -9.62 15.42
CA TYR A 33 11.62 -9.05 14.58
C TYR A 33 12.04 -7.76 13.88
N ARG A 34 12.73 -6.87 14.61
CA ARG A 34 13.26 -5.62 14.05
C ARG A 34 14.14 -5.84 12.83
N SER A 35 15.12 -6.74 12.94
CA SER A 35 16.04 -7.04 11.84
C SER A 35 15.31 -7.64 10.63
N ALA A 36 14.37 -8.57 10.86
CA ALA A 36 13.58 -9.17 9.78
C ALA A 36 12.69 -8.14 9.07
N ALA A 37 11.98 -7.30 9.83
CA ALA A 37 11.12 -6.26 9.29
C ALA A 37 11.92 -5.24 8.47
N LYS A 38 13.10 -4.82 8.93
CA LYS A 38 13.98 -3.92 8.18
C LYS A 38 14.48 -4.51 6.86
N ALA A 39 14.80 -5.80 6.83
CA ALA A 39 15.25 -6.47 5.62
C ALA A 39 14.14 -6.49 4.56
N LEU A 40 12.90 -6.82 4.96
CA LEU A 40 11.74 -6.80 4.07
C LEU A 40 11.34 -5.39 3.65
N GLN A 41 11.37 -4.42 4.57
CA GLN A 41 11.16 -3.01 4.24
C GLN A 41 12.13 -2.55 3.15
N ARG A 42 13.43 -2.87 3.29
CA ARG A 42 14.44 -2.55 2.27
C ARG A 42 14.07 -3.18 0.93
N TYR A 43 13.70 -4.46 0.92
CA TYR A 43 13.26 -5.15 -0.30
C TYR A 43 12.06 -4.46 -0.96
N PHE A 44 11.03 -4.10 -0.18
CA PHE A 44 9.86 -3.38 -0.68
C PHE A 44 10.20 -2.00 -1.26
N VAL A 45 11.18 -1.29 -0.72
CA VAL A 45 11.62 0.00 -1.30
C VAL A 45 12.24 -0.19 -2.69
N TYR A 46 12.96 -1.30 -2.93
CA TYR A 46 13.51 -1.61 -4.25
C TYR A 46 12.44 -2.13 -5.22
N GLN A 47 11.52 -2.98 -4.75
CA GLN A 47 10.55 -3.65 -5.60
C GLN A 47 9.24 -2.84 -5.80
N GLY A 48 8.84 -2.07 -4.78
CA GLY A 48 7.55 -1.39 -4.68
C GLY A 48 7.48 0.00 -5.32
N GLY A 49 8.47 0.38 -6.14
CA GLY A 49 8.54 1.69 -6.82
C GLY A 49 7.40 2.01 -7.82
N ILE A 50 6.37 1.16 -7.87
CA ILE A 50 5.23 1.24 -8.79
C ILE A 50 3.93 1.65 -8.05
N LEU A 51 3.88 1.57 -6.71
CA LEU A 51 2.69 1.93 -5.93
C LEU A 51 2.55 3.45 -5.78
N ASP A 52 1.31 3.95 -5.81
CA ASP A 52 1.03 5.34 -5.44
C ASP A 52 1.20 5.56 -3.93
N GLY A 53 1.29 6.83 -3.52
CA GLY A 53 1.58 7.21 -2.14
C GLY A 53 0.58 6.66 -1.11
N ASP A 54 -0.72 6.65 -1.41
CA ASP A 54 -1.74 6.20 -0.45
C ASP A 54 -1.70 4.67 -0.30
N THR A 55 -1.53 3.96 -1.41
CA THR A 55 -1.33 2.50 -1.39
C THR A 55 -0.07 2.12 -0.63
N LEU A 56 1.03 2.86 -0.84
CA LEU A 56 2.29 2.63 -0.14
C LEU A 56 2.16 2.83 1.38
N ILE A 57 1.47 3.89 1.80
CA ILE A 57 1.21 4.16 3.23
C ILE A 57 0.35 3.07 3.85
N THR A 58 -0.72 2.65 3.18
CA THR A 58 -1.60 1.57 3.66
C THR A 58 -0.81 0.28 3.81
N MET A 59 -0.04 -0.10 2.78
CA MET A 59 0.82 -1.28 2.78
C MET A 59 1.82 -1.26 3.95
N PHE A 60 2.49 -0.12 4.18
CA PHE A 60 3.42 -0.03 5.31
C PHE A 60 2.70 -0.06 6.66
N GLY A 61 1.48 0.46 6.75
CA GLY A 61 0.63 0.32 7.94
C GLY A 61 0.38 -1.15 8.28
N ASP A 62 -0.17 -1.90 7.34
CA ASP A 62 -0.46 -3.32 7.49
C ASP A 62 0.81 -4.15 7.76
N PHE A 63 1.93 -3.76 7.15
CA PHE A 63 3.24 -4.37 7.39
C PHE A 63 3.70 -4.19 8.83
N VAL A 64 3.60 -2.99 9.40
CA VAL A 64 3.97 -2.78 10.81
C VAL A 64 3.04 -3.54 11.75
N ASP A 65 1.75 -3.50 11.48
CA ASP A 65 0.74 -4.16 12.31
C ASP A 65 0.94 -5.69 12.36
N LEU A 66 1.36 -6.30 11.24
CA LEU A 66 1.78 -7.70 11.18
C LEU A 66 2.89 -8.01 12.19
N TRP A 67 3.95 -7.20 12.21
CA TRP A 67 5.10 -7.43 13.09
C TRP A 67 4.78 -7.19 14.55
N GLU A 68 4.03 -6.14 14.88
CA GLU A 68 3.62 -5.86 16.26
C GLU A 68 2.75 -6.99 16.82
N ARG A 69 1.83 -7.53 16.01
CA ARG A 69 1.04 -8.70 16.39
C ARG A 69 1.92 -9.92 16.59
N ALA A 70 2.86 -10.18 15.68
CA ALA A 70 3.79 -11.30 15.83
C ALA A 70 4.63 -11.23 17.12
N VAL A 71 5.02 -10.01 17.53
CA VAL A 71 5.71 -9.81 18.81
C VAL A 71 4.80 -10.08 19.98
N ALA A 72 3.56 -9.57 19.96
CA ALA A 72 2.58 -9.81 21.02
C ALA A 72 2.26 -11.30 21.19
N ASP A 73 2.19 -12.04 20.08
CA ASP A 73 1.87 -13.46 20.06
C ASP A 73 3.10 -14.37 20.28
N GLY A 74 4.32 -13.80 20.25
CA GLY A 74 5.57 -14.56 20.32
C GLY A 74 5.83 -15.44 19.09
N THR A 75 5.26 -15.07 17.93
CA THR A 75 5.32 -15.85 16.69
C THR A 75 6.74 -15.84 16.11
N PRO A 76 7.42 -16.99 15.95
CA PRO A 76 8.76 -17.03 15.39
C PRO A 76 8.81 -16.40 13.97
N VAL A 77 9.90 -15.69 13.65
CA VAL A 77 10.07 -15.01 12.35
C VAL A 77 9.78 -15.94 11.16
N ARG A 78 10.26 -17.20 11.23
CA ARG A 78 10.05 -18.19 10.16
C ARG A 78 8.61 -18.67 10.02
N ALA A 79 7.80 -18.57 11.07
CA ALA A 79 6.37 -18.82 10.96
C ALA A 79 5.63 -17.66 10.25
N ILE A 80 6.23 -16.46 10.19
CA ILE A 80 5.66 -15.29 9.51
C ILE A 80 6.06 -15.28 8.04
N VAL A 81 7.37 -15.40 7.76
CA VAL A 81 7.94 -15.21 6.42
C VAL A 81 8.11 -16.51 5.65
N GLY A 82 7.87 -17.65 6.27
CA GLY A 82 8.09 -18.97 5.69
C GLY A 82 9.57 -19.30 5.46
N ASP A 83 9.78 -20.34 4.64
CA ASP A 83 11.12 -20.81 4.26
C ASP A 83 11.78 -19.86 3.26
N ASP A 84 10.99 -19.29 2.33
CA ASP A 84 11.42 -18.29 1.37
C ASP A 84 10.85 -16.88 1.69
N PRO A 85 11.66 -15.98 2.29
CA PRO A 85 11.25 -14.61 2.55
C PRO A 85 10.97 -13.77 1.29
N VAL A 86 11.52 -14.15 0.14
CA VAL A 86 11.27 -13.45 -1.14
C VAL A 86 9.87 -13.76 -1.63
N GLU A 87 9.46 -15.03 -1.59
CA GLU A 87 8.09 -15.43 -1.93
C GLU A 87 7.06 -14.72 -1.04
N PHE A 88 7.33 -14.63 0.28
CA PHE A 88 6.50 -13.84 1.19
C PHE A 88 6.44 -12.38 0.75
N ALA A 89 7.58 -11.76 0.45
CA ALA A 89 7.64 -10.36 0.08
C ALA A 89 6.88 -10.06 -1.22
N GLU A 90 7.03 -10.90 -2.24
CA GLU A 90 6.32 -10.74 -3.52
C GLU A 90 4.82 -10.95 -3.35
N THR A 91 4.41 -11.97 -2.61
CA THR A 91 2.99 -12.22 -2.31
C THR A 91 2.38 -11.05 -1.55
N PHE A 92 3.11 -10.50 -0.57
CA PHE A 92 2.68 -9.34 0.19
C PHE A 92 2.50 -8.11 -0.72
N LEU A 93 3.44 -7.83 -1.61
CA LEU A 93 3.34 -6.72 -2.58
C LEU A 93 2.18 -6.91 -3.57
N GLN A 94 1.94 -8.14 -4.03
CA GLN A 94 0.87 -8.46 -4.97
C GLN A 94 -0.52 -8.10 -4.44
N ALA A 95 -0.74 -8.20 -3.12
CA ALA A 95 -1.99 -7.81 -2.48
C ALA A 95 -2.32 -6.31 -2.66
N TYR A 96 -1.31 -5.47 -2.94
CA TYR A 96 -1.45 -4.02 -3.12
C TYR A 96 -1.29 -3.58 -4.57
N SER A 97 -0.59 -4.36 -5.42
CA SER A 97 -0.44 -4.06 -6.84
C SER A 97 -1.71 -4.33 -7.64
N GLY A 98 -2.50 -5.35 -7.25
CA GLY A 98 -3.73 -5.74 -7.95
C GLY A 98 -4.88 -4.74 -7.85
N LYS A 99 -4.91 -3.86 -6.83
CA LYS A 99 -5.98 -2.87 -6.67
C LYS A 99 -5.85 -1.70 -7.65
N GLN A 100 -4.66 -1.12 -7.80
CA GLN A 100 -4.52 0.20 -8.45
C GLN A 100 -4.63 0.21 -9.99
N TRP A 101 -4.07 -0.79 -10.70
CA TRP A 101 -4.09 -0.76 -12.18
C TRP A 101 -5.49 -1.02 -12.75
N ILE A 102 -6.19 -2.02 -12.20
CA ILE A 102 -7.53 -2.37 -12.67
C ILE A 102 -8.58 -1.37 -12.20
N ASP A 103 -8.41 -0.70 -11.05
CA ASP A 103 -9.41 0.26 -10.57
C ASP A 103 -9.48 1.50 -11.47
N LYS A 104 -8.36 1.98 -12.01
CA LYS A 104 -8.35 3.05 -13.02
C LYS A 104 -9.04 2.62 -14.32
N GLU A 105 -8.81 1.38 -14.76
CA GLU A 105 -9.45 0.87 -15.97
C GLU A 105 -10.94 0.56 -15.76
N ARG A 106 -11.33 0.09 -14.57
CA ARG A 106 -12.74 -0.06 -14.15
C ARG A 106 -13.45 1.28 -14.11
N GLU A 107 -12.80 2.33 -13.62
CA GLU A 107 -13.37 3.68 -13.62
C GLU A 107 -13.52 4.24 -15.04
N ARG A 108 -12.52 4.05 -15.90
CA ARG A 108 -12.62 4.42 -17.33
C ARG A 108 -13.76 3.68 -18.02
N LEU A 109 -13.89 2.38 -17.78
CA LEU A 109 -14.97 1.57 -18.32
C LEU A 109 -16.33 2.08 -17.85
N ARG A 110 -16.51 2.35 -16.55
CA ARG A 110 -17.75 2.92 -16.00
C ARG A 110 -18.11 4.24 -16.68
N LYS A 111 -17.17 5.18 -16.74
CA LYS A 111 -17.36 6.49 -17.40
C LYS A 111 -17.73 6.36 -18.88
N ALA A 112 -17.11 5.43 -19.61
CA ALA A 112 -17.41 5.20 -21.01
C ALA A 112 -18.83 4.65 -21.21
N ILE A 113 -19.29 3.75 -20.33
CA ILE A 113 -20.65 3.20 -20.38
C ILE A 113 -21.69 4.26 -19.98
N ASP A 114 -21.43 5.03 -18.92
CA ASP A 114 -22.33 6.10 -18.47
C ASP A 114 -22.53 7.16 -19.57
N ALA A 115 -21.43 7.60 -20.19
CA ALA A 115 -21.50 8.56 -21.31
C ALA A 115 -22.22 7.98 -22.54
N ALA A 116 -22.09 6.68 -22.82
CA ALA A 116 -22.80 6.05 -23.92
C ALA A 116 -24.31 5.94 -23.65
N ALA A 117 -24.70 5.71 -22.39
CA ALA A 117 -26.10 5.68 -21.96
C ALA A 117 -26.76 7.05 -22.07
N GLU A 118 -26.09 8.12 -21.60
CA GLU A 118 -26.59 9.50 -21.67
C GLU A 118 -26.77 9.99 -23.12
N ASN A 119 -25.83 9.65 -24.02
CA ASN A 119 -25.92 10.00 -25.45
C ASN A 119 -27.01 9.22 -26.23
N GLY A 120 -27.54 8.14 -25.66
CA GLY A 120 -28.64 7.37 -26.25
C GLY A 120 -30.02 7.96 -25.96
N GLU A 121 -30.16 8.69 -24.84
CA GLU A 121 -31.41 9.30 -24.41
C GLU A 121 -31.72 10.61 -25.18
N GLU A 122 -30.70 11.40 -25.55
CA GLU A 122 -30.88 12.64 -26.33
C GLU A 122 -31.28 12.42 -27.81
N LYS A 123 -31.05 11.23 -28.37
CA LYS A 123 -31.42 10.90 -29.76
C LYS A 123 -32.79 10.24 -29.92
N SER A 124 -33.49 10.01 -28.81
CA SER A 124 -34.81 9.36 -28.78
C SER A 124 -35.96 10.30 -28.38
N ALA A 125 -35.70 11.61 -28.25
CA ALA A 125 -36.69 12.68 -28.04
C ALA A 125 -36.85 13.53 -29.30
#